data_AF-A0A8X6ME05-F1
#
_entry.id   AF-A0A8X6ME05-F1
#
_cell.length_a   1.000
_cell.length_b   1.000
_cell.length_c   1.000
_cell.angle_alpha   90.00
_cell.angle_beta   90.00
_cell.angle_gamma   90.00
#
_symmetry.space_group_name_H-M   'P 1'
#
loop_
_entity.id
_entity.type
_entity.pdbx_description
1 polymer ?
#
loop_
_entity_poly.entity_id
_entity_poly.type
_entity_poly.pdbx_seq_one_letter_code
_entity_poly.pdbx_strand_id
1 'polypeptide(L)'
;MNITYMSKHVFASCGRTTGIILDACLESNLEGFINEEKLLSQSRQGIDTDGYYCLTASMEGGVNEVTAMGIRNKVCLICRAVETGRIPDKNHICYKNWNGSSTGMESNIIIEGVQFLETVHHIRCTRIVADGYSNIISSIQEKISNGGRVLKVECANHAVRRFGRALDKLQRDTKRFSGKKGIEARKALKKNMHIIIYGSRAIIKDHAIPMKAKPTNDLISVLACSLRNLPNHMFGIHDKCNSSCDKNLSLQTMMFLM
;
A
#
# COMPACT_ATOMS: atom_id res chain seq x y z
N MET A 1 -32.40 -33.14 20.64
CA MET A 1 -31.94 -33.15 19.23
C MET A 1 -30.47 -32.79 19.22
N ASN A 2 -29.60 -33.79 19.09
CA ASN A 2 -28.16 -33.61 18.90
C ASN A 2 -27.92 -33.37 17.41
N ILE A 3 -27.36 -32.23 17.05
CA ILE A 3 -26.89 -31.97 15.69
C ILE A 3 -25.41 -32.36 15.65
N THR A 4 -25.13 -33.53 15.10
CA THR A 4 -23.79 -34.02 14.81
C THR A 4 -23.32 -33.37 13.50
N TYR A 5 -22.31 -32.50 13.58
CA TYR A 5 -21.67 -31.96 12.38
C TYR A 5 -20.77 -33.03 11.76
N MET A 6 -21.26 -33.73 10.74
CA MET A 6 -20.43 -34.62 9.93
C MET A 6 -19.77 -33.82 8.81
N SER A 7 -18.53 -33.39 9.03
CA SER A 7 -17.62 -33.07 7.94
C SER A 7 -17.41 -34.35 7.12
N LYS A 8 -17.82 -34.35 5.84
CA LYS A 8 -17.66 -35.48 4.90
C LYS A 8 -16.20 -35.84 4.59
N HIS A 9 -15.24 -35.08 5.11
CA HIS A 9 -13.81 -35.36 4.96
C HIS A 9 -13.13 -35.35 6.32
N VAL A 10 -12.61 -36.50 6.73
CA VAL A 10 -11.63 -36.60 7.81
C VAL A 10 -10.30 -36.18 7.19
N PHE A 11 -9.80 -35.00 7.54
CA PHE A 11 -8.42 -34.63 7.20
C PHE A 11 -7.47 -35.57 7.95
N ALA A 12 -6.98 -36.60 7.25
CA ALA A 12 -5.96 -37.51 7.75
C ALA A 12 -4.59 -36.83 7.66
N SER A 13 -4.32 -35.86 8.52
CA SER A 13 -2.97 -35.32 8.65
C SER A 13 -2.70 -34.93 10.09
N CYS A 14 -1.62 -35.48 10.66
CA CYS A 14 -1.05 -34.90 11.87
C CYS A 14 -0.66 -33.44 11.58
N GLY A 15 -0.72 -32.54 12.57
CA GLY A 15 -0.42 -31.11 12.34
C GLY A 15 0.94 -30.85 11.69
N ARG A 16 1.90 -31.79 11.82
CA ARG A 16 3.19 -31.78 11.11
C ARG A 16 3.04 -31.96 9.60
N THR A 17 2.22 -32.93 9.16
CA THR A 17 1.94 -33.18 7.74
C THR A 17 1.11 -32.05 7.12
N THR A 18 0.15 -31.47 7.86
CA THR A 18 -0.61 -30.30 7.40
C THR A 18 0.29 -29.09 7.20
N GLY A 19 1.21 -28.84 8.14
CA GLY A 19 2.19 -27.75 8.04
C GLY A 19 3.05 -27.88 6.79
N ILE A 20 3.66 -29.06 6.57
CA ILE A 20 4.51 -29.32 5.39
C ILE A 20 3.75 -29.09 4.08
N ILE A 21 2.51 -29.56 3.99
CA ILE A 21 1.69 -29.38 2.77
C ILE A 21 1.34 -27.90 2.56
N LEU A 22 0.98 -27.18 3.62
CA LEU A 22 0.70 -25.75 3.54
C LEU A 22 1.93 -24.95 3.13
N ASP A 23 3.08 -25.25 3.72
CA ASP A 23 4.36 -24.61 3.39
C ASP A 23 4.72 -24.85 1.92
N ALA A 24 4.62 -26.09 1.43
CA ALA A 24 4.88 -26.43 0.04
C ALA A 24 3.89 -25.76 -0.94
N CYS A 25 2.61 -25.67 -0.57
CA CYS A 25 1.61 -24.93 -1.36
C CYS A 25 1.90 -23.42 -1.38
N LEU A 26 2.36 -22.85 -0.27
CA LEU A 26 2.74 -21.45 -0.22
C LEU A 26 3.98 -21.20 -1.09
N GLU A 27 5.02 -22.02 -0.96
CA GLU A 27 6.24 -21.93 -1.76
C GLU A 27 5.96 -22.01 -3.26
N SER A 28 5.20 -23.03 -3.70
CA SER A 28 4.84 -23.18 -5.12
C SER A 28 4.03 -22.01 -5.67
N ASN A 29 3.10 -21.45 -4.88
CA ASN A 29 2.35 -20.26 -5.28
C ASN A 29 3.25 -19.02 -5.37
N LEU A 30 4.14 -18.81 -4.38
CA LEU A 30 5.10 -17.70 -4.40
C LEU A 30 6.00 -17.78 -5.63
N GLU A 31 6.56 -18.95 -5.93
CA GLU A 31 7.39 -19.16 -7.12
C GLU A 31 6.62 -18.92 -8.42
N GLY A 32 5.36 -19.37 -8.48
CA GLY A 32 4.47 -19.13 -9.62
C GLY A 32 4.30 -17.64 -9.91
N PHE A 33 3.95 -16.85 -8.90
CA PHE A 33 3.78 -15.39 -9.05
C PHE A 33 5.08 -14.69 -9.42
N ILE A 34 6.21 -15.09 -8.82
CA ILE A 34 7.53 -14.54 -9.14
C ILE A 34 7.87 -14.77 -10.61
N ASN A 35 7.58 -15.97 -11.14
CA ASN A 35 7.86 -16.30 -12.53
C ASN A 35 6.96 -15.52 -13.51
N GLU A 36 5.68 -15.36 -13.18
CA GLU A 36 4.76 -14.54 -13.97
C GLU A 36 5.24 -13.08 -14.06
N GLU A 37 5.64 -12.49 -12.93
CA GLU A 37 6.17 -11.13 -12.89
C GLU A 37 7.47 -10.98 -13.69
N LYS A 38 8.34 -12.00 -13.71
CA LYS A 38 9.55 -12.03 -14.55
C LYS A 38 9.20 -11.99 -16.04
N LEU A 39 8.22 -12.79 -16.48
CA LEU A 39 7.76 -12.81 -17.87
C LEU A 39 7.15 -11.46 -18.27
N LEU A 40 6.34 -10.87 -17.38
CA LEU A 40 5.80 -9.53 -17.60
C LEU A 40 6.92 -8.48 -17.69
N SER A 41 7.94 -8.55 -16.84
CA SER A 41 9.09 -7.65 -16.90
C SER A 41 9.86 -7.78 -18.20
N GLN A 42 10.10 -9.02 -18.68
CA GLN A 42 10.69 -9.28 -20.00
C GLN A 42 9.89 -8.64 -21.14
N SER A 43 8.57 -8.86 -21.17
CA SER A 43 7.69 -8.28 -22.20
C SER A 43 7.75 -6.75 -22.25
N ARG A 44 8.06 -6.11 -21.12
CA ARG A 44 8.19 -4.65 -20.96
C ARG A 44 9.63 -4.15 -21.15
N GLN A 45 10.57 -5.01 -21.55
CA GLN A 45 12.00 -4.70 -21.61
C GLN A 45 12.50 -4.13 -20.27
N GLY A 46 12.10 -4.78 -19.18
CA GLY A 46 12.38 -4.40 -17.80
C GLY A 46 13.60 -5.10 -17.22
N ILE A 47 14.57 -5.48 -18.05
CA ILE A 47 15.83 -6.08 -17.57
C ILE A 47 16.88 -4.98 -17.53
N ASP A 48 17.63 -4.89 -16.44
CA ASP A 48 18.72 -3.92 -16.33
C ASP A 48 20.03 -4.42 -16.97
N THR A 49 21.05 -3.57 -16.93
CA THR A 49 22.38 -3.87 -17.52
C THR A 49 23.06 -5.08 -16.91
N ASP A 50 22.68 -5.46 -15.69
CA ASP A 50 23.28 -6.55 -14.93
C ASP A 50 22.46 -7.85 -15.10
N GLY A 51 21.41 -7.83 -15.92
CA GLY A 51 20.53 -8.98 -16.17
C GLY A 51 19.42 -9.18 -15.14
N TYR A 52 19.18 -8.22 -14.24
CA TYR A 52 18.15 -8.32 -13.22
C TYR A 52 16.78 -7.85 -13.74
N TYR A 53 15.73 -8.55 -13.32
CA TYR A 53 14.35 -8.19 -13.62
C TYR A 53 13.92 -7.00 -12.75
N CYS A 54 13.49 -5.92 -13.36
CA CYS A 54 13.06 -4.70 -12.67
C CYS A 54 11.55 -4.72 -12.44
N LEU A 55 11.13 -4.68 -11.18
CA LEU A 55 9.73 -4.73 -10.77
C LEU A 55 9.31 -3.56 -9.88
N THR A 56 8.00 -3.34 -9.78
CA THR A 56 7.39 -2.45 -8.77
C THR A 56 6.79 -3.32 -7.68
N ALA A 57 7.26 -3.16 -6.45
CA ALA A 57 6.71 -3.87 -5.29
C ALA A 57 5.63 -3.03 -4.60
N SER A 58 4.52 -3.66 -4.20
CA SER A 58 3.50 -3.04 -3.35
C SER A 58 3.61 -3.58 -1.93
N MET A 59 3.53 -2.71 -0.93
CA MET A 59 3.73 -3.03 0.48
C MET A 59 2.46 -2.85 1.31
N GLU A 60 1.29 -3.10 0.71
CA GLU A 60 -0.01 -2.95 1.37
C GLU A 60 -0.78 -4.27 1.47
N GLY A 61 -1.55 -4.44 2.53
CA GLY A 61 -2.53 -5.52 2.62
C GLY A 61 -3.68 -5.30 1.62
N GLY A 62 -3.98 -6.31 0.81
CA GLY A 62 -5.02 -6.26 -0.23
C GLY A 62 -4.51 -6.48 -1.66
N VAL A 63 -3.23 -6.84 -1.84
CA VAL A 63 -2.73 -7.37 -3.11
C VAL A 63 -3.18 -8.82 -3.25
N ASN A 64 -3.65 -9.21 -4.44
CA ASN A 64 -4.06 -10.59 -4.73
C ASN A 64 -2.87 -11.54 -4.88
N GLU A 65 -1.66 -10.99 -5.03
CA GLU A 65 -0.45 -11.73 -5.35
C GLU A 65 0.63 -11.36 -4.33
N VAL A 66 1.22 -12.37 -3.71
CA VAL A 66 2.26 -12.23 -2.70
C VAL A 66 3.55 -12.78 -3.31
N THR A 67 4.63 -12.01 -3.27
CA THR A 67 5.95 -12.42 -3.78
C THR A 67 6.98 -12.64 -2.67
N ALA A 68 6.69 -12.19 -1.45
CA ALA A 68 7.51 -12.44 -0.27
C ALA A 68 6.64 -12.41 1.00
N MET A 69 6.95 -13.28 1.96
CA MET A 69 6.29 -13.35 3.26
C MET A 69 7.32 -13.51 4.36
N GLY A 70 7.09 -12.87 5.50
CA GLY A 70 7.91 -13.04 6.70
C GLY A 70 7.06 -13.02 7.96
N ILE A 71 7.48 -13.79 8.96
CA ILE A 71 6.78 -13.91 10.25
C ILE A 71 7.67 -13.37 11.35
N ARG A 72 7.12 -12.45 12.17
CA ARG A 72 7.78 -11.91 13.36
C ARG A 72 6.94 -12.12 14.60
N ASN A 73 7.52 -12.83 15.56
CA ASN A 73 6.92 -13.17 16.83
C ASN A 73 7.67 -12.47 17.95
N LYS A 74 6.98 -11.53 18.62
CA LYS A 74 7.55 -10.79 19.76
C LYS A 74 7.43 -11.52 21.09
N VAL A 75 6.45 -12.42 21.18
CA VAL A 75 6.07 -13.08 22.43
C VAL A 75 6.01 -14.58 22.19
N CYS A 76 6.72 -15.33 23.03
CA CYS A 76 6.44 -16.73 23.25
C CYS A 76 5.60 -16.83 24.54
N LEU A 77 4.44 -17.47 24.48
CA LEU A 77 3.55 -17.60 25.63
C LEU A 77 4.19 -18.44 26.75
N ILE A 78 4.99 -19.45 26.40
CA ILE A 78 5.70 -20.29 27.37
C ILE A 78 6.79 -19.47 28.06
N CYS A 79 7.66 -18.78 27.31
CA CYS A 79 8.65 -17.86 27.89
C CYS A 79 7.99 -16.83 28.82
N ARG A 80 6.90 -16.20 28.38
CA ARG A 80 6.22 -15.17 29.18
C ARG A 80 5.57 -15.75 30.44
N ALA A 81 5.06 -16.98 30.38
CA ALA A 81 4.52 -17.67 31.55
C ALA A 81 5.61 -18.04 32.57
N VAL A 82 6.79 -18.46 32.09
CA VAL A 82 7.98 -18.70 32.93
C VAL A 82 8.47 -17.38 33.56
N GLU A 83 8.66 -16.33 32.76
CA GLU A 83 9.09 -15.00 33.21
C GLU A 83 8.14 -14.39 34.27
N THR A 84 6.84 -14.66 34.16
CA THR A 84 5.82 -14.17 35.11
C THR A 84 5.58 -15.11 36.29
N GLY A 85 6.34 -16.20 36.41
CA GLY A 85 6.21 -17.18 37.50
C GLY A 85 4.92 -17.99 37.49
N ARG A 86 4.16 -17.98 36.38
CA ARG A 86 2.91 -18.76 36.25
C ARG A 86 3.17 -20.25 36.08
N ILE A 87 4.30 -20.61 35.50
CA ILE A 87 4.75 -21.99 35.33
C ILE A 87 6.24 -22.09 35.69
N PRO A 88 6.71 -23.26 36.16
CA PRO A 88 8.15 -23.51 36.30
C PRO A 88 8.84 -23.52 34.94
N ASP A 89 10.18 -23.40 34.96
CA ASP A 89 10.97 -23.46 33.74
C ASP A 89 10.68 -24.74 32.95
N LYS A 90 10.47 -24.57 31.64
CA LYS A 90 10.01 -25.62 30.75
C LYS A 90 10.73 -25.51 29.40
N ASN A 91 11.47 -26.56 29.07
CA ASN A 91 12.07 -26.69 27.74
C ASN A 91 10.96 -26.75 26.67
N HIS A 92 11.09 -25.91 25.65
CA HIS A 92 10.15 -25.80 24.55
C HIS A 92 10.80 -25.20 23.31
N ILE A 93 10.16 -25.37 22.16
CA ILE A 93 10.56 -24.68 20.92
C ILE A 93 10.06 -23.24 21.01
N CYS A 94 10.99 -22.31 21.24
CA CYS A 94 10.67 -20.89 21.30
C CYS A 94 10.60 -20.31 19.88
N TYR A 95 9.42 -19.86 19.48
CA TYR A 95 9.20 -19.20 18.18
C TYR A 95 9.40 -17.68 18.23
N LYS A 96 9.83 -17.11 19.37
CA LYS A 96 10.12 -15.68 19.47
C LYS A 96 11.36 -15.36 18.65
N ASN A 97 11.22 -14.51 17.65
CA ASN A 97 12.30 -14.12 16.72
C ASN A 97 12.40 -12.60 16.53
N TRP A 98 11.68 -11.81 17.34
CA TRP A 98 11.68 -10.36 17.25
C TRP A 98 11.73 -9.67 18.61
N ASN A 99 12.69 -8.76 18.78
CA ASN A 99 12.86 -7.99 20.02
C ASN A 99 12.55 -6.49 19.86
N GLY A 100 12.27 -6.02 18.64
CA GLY A 100 12.01 -4.61 18.35
C GLY A 100 10.56 -4.15 18.61
N SER A 101 10.23 -2.96 18.10
CA SER A 101 8.86 -2.43 18.09
C SER A 101 7.99 -3.22 17.10
N SER A 102 6.66 -3.21 17.30
CA SER A 102 5.75 -3.89 16.37
C SER A 102 5.79 -3.24 14.98
N THR A 103 5.90 -1.91 14.91
CA THR A 103 6.09 -1.18 13.64
C THR A 103 7.39 -1.56 12.94
N GLY A 104 8.45 -1.90 13.69
CA GLY A 104 9.70 -2.37 13.11
C GLY A 104 9.61 -3.75 12.46
N MET A 105 8.62 -4.59 12.84
CA MET A 105 8.44 -5.91 12.23
C MET A 105 8.11 -5.80 10.75
N GLU A 106 7.12 -4.97 10.41
CA GLU A 106 6.69 -4.74 9.03
C GLU A 106 7.86 -4.25 8.17
N SER A 107 8.60 -3.26 8.67
CA SER A 107 9.77 -2.71 7.98
C SER A 107 10.86 -3.76 7.77
N ASN A 108 11.13 -4.62 8.78
CA ASN A 108 12.14 -5.66 8.67
C ASN A 108 11.73 -6.79 7.72
N ILE A 109 10.48 -7.26 7.78
CA ILE A 109 9.92 -8.26 6.85
C ILE A 109 10.04 -7.76 5.42
N ILE A 110 9.70 -6.48 5.19
CA ILE A 110 9.80 -5.86 3.87
C ILE A 110 11.24 -5.83 3.36
N ILE A 111 12.20 -5.41 4.19
CA ILE A 111 13.62 -5.36 3.79
C ILE A 111 14.11 -6.77 3.44
N GLU A 112 13.80 -7.77 4.26
CA GLU A 112 14.16 -9.16 3.99
C GLU A 112 13.50 -9.68 2.71
N GLY A 113 12.23 -9.35 2.46
CA GLY A 113 11.56 -9.71 1.21
C GLY A 113 12.22 -9.08 -0.02
N VAL A 114 12.63 -7.82 0.05
CA VAL A 114 13.37 -7.16 -1.04
C VAL A 114 14.75 -7.80 -1.24
N GLN A 115 15.46 -8.15 -0.16
CA GLN A 115 16.74 -8.86 -0.24
C GLN A 115 16.59 -10.25 -0.84
N PHE A 116 15.55 -10.97 -0.45
CA PHE A 116 15.22 -12.30 -0.97
C PHE A 116 14.97 -12.24 -2.49
N LEU A 117 14.17 -11.28 -2.95
CA LEU A 117 13.92 -11.10 -4.38
C LEU A 117 15.21 -10.79 -5.16
N GLU A 118 16.10 -9.95 -4.62
CA GLU A 118 17.36 -9.60 -5.28
C GLU A 118 18.34 -10.78 -5.32
N THR A 119 18.55 -11.43 -4.17
CA THR A 119 19.60 -12.45 -4.02
C THR A 119 19.20 -13.83 -4.56
N VAL A 120 17.94 -14.24 -4.39
CA VAL A 120 17.46 -15.58 -4.79
C VAL A 120 16.85 -15.56 -6.19
N HIS A 121 16.09 -14.53 -6.51
CA HIS A 121 15.31 -14.50 -7.75
C HIS A 121 15.86 -13.55 -8.82
N HIS A 122 16.98 -12.85 -8.56
CA HIS A 122 17.56 -11.87 -9.47
C HIS A 122 16.56 -10.77 -9.89
N ILE A 123 15.74 -10.34 -8.93
CA ILE A 123 14.73 -9.29 -9.10
C ILE A 123 15.17 -8.02 -8.35
N ARG A 124 15.23 -6.89 -9.03
CA ARG A 124 15.45 -5.58 -8.43
C ARG A 124 14.14 -4.80 -8.37
N CYS A 125 13.70 -4.48 -7.15
CA CYS A 125 12.59 -3.56 -6.94
C CYS A 125 13.06 -2.14 -7.31
N THR A 126 12.55 -1.57 -8.38
CA THR A 126 12.90 -0.19 -8.80
C THR A 126 11.97 0.85 -8.19
N ARG A 127 10.76 0.42 -7.84
CA ARG A 127 9.73 1.24 -7.22
C ARG A 127 9.07 0.48 -6.09
N ILE A 128 8.73 1.21 -5.05
CA ILE A 128 8.06 0.66 -3.88
C ILE A 128 6.82 1.52 -3.59
N VAL A 129 5.65 0.90 -3.73
CA VAL A 129 4.38 1.50 -3.35
C VAL A 129 4.16 1.25 -1.86
N ALA A 130 4.19 2.32 -1.07
CA ALA A 130 4.01 2.25 0.37
C ALA A 130 3.21 3.47 0.88
N ASP A 131 2.78 3.41 2.14
CA ASP A 131 2.21 4.57 2.81
C ASP A 131 3.27 5.69 2.93
N GLY A 132 2.84 6.94 2.79
CA GLY A 132 3.72 8.11 2.66
C GLY A 132 4.65 8.34 3.84
N TYR A 133 4.36 7.79 5.03
CA TYR A 133 5.11 8.02 6.26
C TYR A 133 6.16 6.95 6.60
N SER A 134 6.34 5.91 5.77
CA SER A 134 7.30 4.86 6.08
C SER A 134 8.76 5.28 5.92
N ASN A 135 9.57 5.11 6.98
CA ASN A 135 11.04 5.23 6.98
C ASN A 135 11.73 4.03 6.29
N ILE A 136 10.95 3.09 5.77
CA ILE A 136 11.38 1.86 5.11
C ILE A 136 12.36 2.15 3.96
N ILE A 137 12.12 3.23 3.21
CA ILE A 137 12.93 3.57 2.03
C ILE A 137 14.36 3.92 2.41
N SER A 138 14.58 4.65 3.50
CA SER A 138 15.93 4.94 3.99
C SER A 138 16.67 3.65 4.34
N SER A 139 15.99 2.71 5.02
CA SER A 139 16.57 1.41 5.33
C SER A 139 16.83 0.55 4.09
N ILE A 140 15.99 0.65 3.06
CA ILE A 140 16.21 -0.04 1.78
C ILE A 140 17.41 0.57 1.04
N GLN A 141 17.53 1.90 1.04
CA GLN A 141 18.65 2.60 0.43
C GLN A 141 19.99 2.21 1.06
N GLU A 142 19.99 1.95 2.37
CA GLU A 142 21.19 1.55 3.13
C GLU A 142 21.53 0.06 2.99
N LYS A 143 20.52 -0.83 2.98
CA LYS A 143 20.72 -2.29 3.15
C LYS A 143 20.62 -3.12 1.88
N ILE A 144 20.19 -2.53 0.76
CA ILE A 144 20.01 -3.22 -0.52
C ILE A 144 21.06 -2.71 -1.50
N SER A 145 21.73 -3.58 -2.26
CA SER A 145 22.78 -3.17 -3.20
C SER A 145 22.28 -2.15 -4.23
N ASN A 146 21.05 -2.35 -4.73
CA ASN A 146 20.40 -1.40 -5.64
C ASN A 146 19.54 -0.34 -4.93
N GLY A 147 19.62 -0.24 -3.60
CA GLY A 147 18.76 0.58 -2.76
C GLY A 147 18.70 2.05 -3.17
N GLY A 148 19.84 2.64 -3.56
CA GLY A 148 19.93 4.04 -4.00
C GLY A 148 19.13 4.37 -5.26
N ARG A 149 18.73 3.37 -6.06
CA ARG A 149 17.91 3.55 -7.27
C ARG A 149 16.41 3.34 -7.02
N VAL A 150 16.05 2.88 -5.82
CA VAL A 150 14.67 2.59 -5.44
C VAL A 150 13.89 3.89 -5.26
N LEU A 151 12.79 4.03 -6.00
CA LEU A 151 11.88 5.17 -5.85
C LEU A 151 10.73 4.82 -4.92
N LYS A 152 10.51 5.66 -3.91
CA LYS A 152 9.27 5.64 -3.13
C LYS A 152 8.12 6.16 -3.99
N VAL A 153 7.05 5.38 -4.07
CA VAL A 153 5.79 5.80 -4.69
C VAL A 153 4.73 5.76 -3.61
N GLU A 154 4.02 6.88 -3.42
CA GLU A 154 2.90 6.90 -2.48
C GLU A 154 1.67 6.21 -3.09
N CYS A 155 1.00 5.38 -2.31
CA CYS A 155 -0.22 4.73 -2.75
C CYS A 155 -1.33 5.75 -3.03
N ALA A 156 -1.99 5.63 -4.19
CA ALA A 156 -3.10 6.49 -4.58
C ALA A 156 -4.24 6.48 -3.56
N ASN A 157 -4.56 5.33 -2.95
CA ASN A 157 -5.57 5.24 -1.91
C ASN A 157 -5.17 6.05 -0.65
N HIS A 158 -3.90 6.00 -0.26
CA HIS A 158 -3.39 6.79 0.86
C HIS A 158 -3.37 8.29 0.53
N ALA A 159 -2.94 8.66 -0.68
CA ALA A 159 -2.95 10.05 -1.16
C ALA A 159 -4.37 10.65 -1.15
N VAL A 160 -5.36 9.95 -1.71
CA VAL A 160 -6.78 10.37 -1.72
C VAL A 160 -7.33 10.49 -0.29
N ARG A 161 -7.02 9.53 0.60
CA ARG A 161 -7.43 9.59 2.01
C ARG A 161 -6.80 10.79 2.73
N ARG A 162 -5.52 11.09 2.48
CA ARG A 162 -4.84 12.27 3.06
C ARG A 162 -5.50 13.55 2.57
N PHE A 163 -5.82 13.65 1.28
CA PHE A 163 -6.54 14.78 0.72
C PHE A 163 -7.93 14.96 1.35
N GLY A 164 -8.71 13.88 1.48
CA GLY A 164 -10.00 13.89 2.15
C GLY A 164 -9.92 14.33 3.63
N ARG A 165 -8.91 13.87 4.38
CA ARG A 165 -8.66 14.33 5.76
C ARG A 165 -8.33 15.82 5.84
N ALA A 166 -7.59 16.36 4.87
CA ALA A 166 -7.32 17.79 4.78
C ALA A 166 -8.60 18.60 4.53
N LEU A 167 -9.49 18.11 3.66
CA LEU A 167 -10.81 18.71 3.43
C LEU A 167 -11.69 18.65 4.67
N ASP A 168 -11.74 17.53 5.38
CA ASP A 168 -12.51 17.39 6.63
C ASP A 168 -11.97 18.35 7.72
N LYS A 169 -10.65 18.50 7.82
CA LYS A 169 -10.04 19.49 8.74
C LYS A 169 -10.44 20.92 8.39
N LEU A 170 -10.41 21.29 7.10
CA LEU A 170 -10.87 22.60 6.63
C LEU A 170 -12.37 22.81 6.89
N GLN A 171 -13.17 21.76 6.65
CA GLN A 171 -14.61 21.77 6.89
C GLN A 171 -14.93 22.00 8.38
N ARG A 172 -14.09 21.58 9.32
CA ARG A 172 -14.30 21.77 10.76
C ARG A 172 -13.68 23.05 11.32
N ASP A 173 -12.97 23.82 10.50
CA ASP A 173 -12.28 25.02 10.95
C ASP A 173 -13.27 26.18 11.19
N THR A 174 -13.70 26.30 12.45
CA THR A 174 -14.62 27.35 12.90
C THR A 174 -13.97 28.70 13.05
N LYS A 175 -12.64 28.74 13.22
CA LYS A 175 -11.87 29.97 13.34
C LYS A 175 -11.70 30.65 11.99
N ARG A 176 -11.32 29.87 10.97
CA ARG A 176 -11.08 30.39 9.62
C ARG A 176 -12.38 30.73 8.87
N PHE A 177 -13.44 29.96 9.09
CA PHE A 177 -14.73 30.15 8.40
C PHE A 177 -15.82 30.55 9.40
N SER A 178 -15.67 31.63 10.14
CA SER A 178 -16.66 32.05 11.14
C SER A 178 -17.88 32.78 10.53
N GLY A 179 -18.91 33.03 11.35
CA GLY A 179 -20.11 33.75 10.95
C GLY A 179 -21.05 32.98 9.99
N LYS A 180 -22.12 33.66 9.54
CA LYS A 180 -23.18 33.06 8.70
C LYS A 180 -22.63 32.49 7.39
N LYS A 181 -21.85 33.29 6.65
CA LYS A 181 -21.21 32.89 5.38
C LYS A 181 -20.26 31.71 5.56
N GLY A 182 -19.51 31.66 6.66
CA GLY A 182 -18.60 30.56 6.96
C GLY A 182 -19.33 29.25 7.30
N ILE A 183 -20.47 29.31 8.00
CA ILE A 183 -21.34 28.15 8.22
C ILE A 183 -21.87 27.61 6.88
N GLU A 184 -22.33 28.48 5.99
CA GLU A 184 -22.82 28.11 4.66
C GLU A 184 -21.71 27.43 3.83
N ALA A 185 -20.51 28.02 3.79
CA ALA A 185 -19.36 27.45 3.10
C ALA A 185 -18.98 26.04 3.63
N ARG A 186 -18.95 25.87 4.96
CA ARG A 186 -18.69 24.55 5.57
C ARG A 186 -19.76 23.51 5.24
N LYS A 187 -21.04 23.91 5.19
CA LYS A 187 -22.15 23.01 4.81
C LYS A 187 -22.03 22.60 3.34
N ALA A 188 -21.72 23.55 2.45
CA ALA A 188 -21.49 23.28 1.04
C ALA A 188 -20.31 22.32 0.82
N LEU A 189 -19.17 22.56 1.49
CA LEU A 189 -18.02 21.67 1.45
C LEU A 189 -18.37 20.26 1.92
N LYS A 190 -19.06 20.13 3.07
CA LYS A 190 -19.48 18.82 3.60
C LYS A 190 -20.38 18.07 2.63
N LYS A 191 -21.34 18.75 2.00
CA LYS A 191 -22.27 18.17 1.02
C LYS A 191 -21.52 17.61 -0.20
N ASN A 192 -20.52 18.35 -0.70
CA ASN A 192 -19.83 18.02 -1.95
C ASN A 192 -18.53 17.24 -1.76
N MET A 193 -18.12 16.94 -0.52
CA MET A 193 -16.81 16.36 -0.21
C MET A 193 -16.53 15.03 -0.94
N HIS A 194 -17.53 14.16 -1.08
CA HIS A 194 -17.38 12.88 -1.76
C HIS A 194 -16.99 13.03 -3.24
N ILE A 195 -17.54 14.04 -3.91
CA ILE A 195 -17.29 14.33 -5.33
C ILE A 195 -15.89 14.92 -5.51
N ILE A 196 -15.47 15.80 -4.59
CA ILE A 196 -14.10 16.32 -4.55
C ILE A 196 -13.11 15.16 -4.33
N ILE A 197 -13.41 14.21 -3.43
CA ILE A 197 -12.56 13.04 -3.20
C ILE A 197 -12.51 12.16 -4.46
N TYR A 198 -13.63 11.91 -5.11
CA TYR A 198 -13.68 11.13 -6.35
C TYR A 198 -12.89 11.80 -7.48
N GLY A 199 -13.10 13.11 -7.71
CA GLY A 199 -12.36 13.89 -8.71
C GLY A 199 -10.85 13.91 -8.44
N SER A 200 -10.43 13.93 -7.16
CA SER A 200 -9.00 13.87 -6.83
C SER A 200 -8.38 12.52 -7.21
N ARG A 201 -9.13 11.42 -7.10
CA ARG A 201 -8.69 10.10 -7.56
C ARG A 201 -8.51 10.05 -9.07
N ALA A 202 -9.43 10.64 -9.83
CA ALA A 202 -9.32 10.76 -11.29
C ALA A 202 -8.07 11.56 -11.69
N ILE A 203 -7.88 12.74 -11.09
CA ILE A 203 -6.69 13.59 -11.32
C ILE A 203 -5.39 12.82 -11.00
N ILE A 204 -5.32 12.13 -9.87
CA ILE A 204 -4.13 11.34 -9.50
C ILE A 204 -3.85 10.24 -10.54
N LYS A 205 -4.90 9.60 -11.09
CA LYS A 205 -4.78 8.59 -12.14
C LYS A 205 -4.27 9.19 -13.46
N ASP A 206 -4.81 10.33 -13.87
CA ASP A 206 -4.43 11.00 -15.12
C ASP A 206 -2.99 11.54 -15.08
N HIS A 207 -2.49 11.85 -13.88
CA HIS A 207 -1.11 12.26 -13.64
C HIS A 207 -0.19 11.09 -13.23
N ALA A 208 -0.62 9.84 -13.40
CA ALA A 208 0.22 8.68 -13.11
C ALA A 208 1.44 8.63 -14.03
N ILE A 209 2.62 8.39 -13.44
CA ILE A 209 3.89 8.39 -14.18
C ILE A 209 4.21 6.97 -14.66
N PRO A 210 4.49 6.76 -15.96
CA PRO A 210 4.89 5.48 -16.51
C PRO A 210 6.08 4.86 -15.74
N MET A 211 6.17 3.52 -15.72
CA MET A 211 7.09 2.78 -14.86
C MET A 211 8.57 3.15 -15.03
N LYS A 212 8.98 3.63 -16.21
CA LYS A 212 10.37 4.00 -16.54
C LYS A 212 10.68 5.50 -16.36
N ALA A 213 9.67 6.36 -16.14
CA ALA A 213 9.87 7.81 -16.05
C ALA A 213 10.09 8.27 -14.59
N LYS A 214 10.81 9.37 -14.39
CA LYS A 214 10.91 10.03 -13.07
C LYS A 214 9.91 11.19 -13.00
N PRO A 215 9.37 11.51 -11.81
CA PRO A 215 8.59 12.74 -11.63
C PRO A 215 9.45 13.96 -11.95
N THR A 216 8.93 14.86 -12.76
CA THR A 216 9.53 16.17 -13.02
C THR A 216 8.84 17.23 -12.17
N ASN A 217 9.54 18.34 -11.88
CA ASN A 217 8.96 19.46 -11.14
C ASN A 217 7.72 20.03 -11.84
N ASP A 218 7.72 20.04 -13.17
CA ASP A 218 6.57 20.50 -13.96
C ASP A 218 5.36 19.59 -13.76
N LEU A 219 5.53 18.27 -13.83
CA LEU A 219 4.43 17.32 -13.59
C LEU A 219 3.86 17.45 -12.17
N ILE A 220 4.73 17.63 -11.17
CA ILE A 220 4.33 17.86 -9.78
C ILE A 220 3.52 19.16 -9.67
N SER A 221 3.99 20.22 -10.32
CA SER A 221 3.31 21.53 -10.35
C SER A 221 1.93 21.43 -11.00
N VAL A 222 1.83 20.75 -12.15
CA VAL A 222 0.55 20.55 -12.84
C VAL A 222 -0.42 19.76 -11.97
N LEU A 223 0.01 18.63 -11.38
CA LEU A 223 -0.83 17.85 -10.46
C LEU A 223 -1.33 18.70 -9.28
N ALA A 224 -0.43 19.49 -8.67
CA ALA A 224 -0.79 20.36 -7.56
C ALA A 224 -1.80 21.45 -7.98
N CYS A 225 -1.63 22.03 -9.16
CA CYS A 225 -2.57 22.99 -9.74
C CYS A 225 -3.95 22.35 -10.00
N SER A 226 -3.99 21.17 -10.61
CA SER A 226 -5.22 20.42 -10.86
C SER A 226 -5.98 20.11 -9.56
N LEU A 227 -5.29 19.60 -8.53
CA LEU A 227 -5.89 19.30 -7.23
C LEU A 227 -6.40 20.57 -6.51
N ARG A 228 -5.67 21.68 -6.58
CA ARG A 228 -6.10 22.97 -6.00
C ARG A 228 -7.31 23.55 -6.72
N ASN A 229 -7.42 23.32 -8.03
CA ASN A 229 -8.51 23.85 -8.83
C ASN A 229 -9.78 22.99 -8.78
N LEU A 230 -9.69 21.76 -8.26
CA LEU A 230 -10.82 20.83 -8.20
C LEU A 230 -12.08 21.40 -7.52
N PRO A 231 -12.01 22.16 -6.40
CA PRO A 231 -13.18 22.82 -5.84
C PRO A 231 -13.83 23.85 -6.79
N ASN A 232 -13.05 24.61 -7.56
CA ASN A 232 -13.59 25.59 -8.50
C ASN A 232 -14.35 24.86 -9.62
N HIS A 233 -13.76 23.80 -10.15
CA HIS A 233 -14.38 22.95 -11.16
C HIS A 233 -15.72 22.40 -10.67
N MET A 234 -15.78 21.94 -9.42
CA MET A 234 -17.01 21.49 -8.76
C MET A 234 -18.10 22.56 -8.63
N PHE A 235 -17.73 23.84 -8.50
CA PHE A 235 -18.67 24.95 -8.44
C PHE A 235 -18.94 25.59 -9.81
N GLY A 236 -18.51 24.95 -10.91
CA GLY A 236 -18.70 25.47 -12.27
C GLY A 236 -17.81 26.66 -12.63
N ILE A 237 -16.75 26.90 -11.85
CA ILE A 237 -15.80 27.99 -12.07
C ILE A 237 -14.60 27.42 -12.83
N HIS A 238 -14.48 27.76 -14.11
CA HIS A 238 -13.48 27.19 -15.01
C HIS A 238 -12.30 28.13 -15.33
N ASP A 239 -12.22 29.30 -14.69
CA ASP A 239 -11.23 30.36 -14.99
C ASP A 239 -9.77 29.92 -14.83
N LYS A 240 -9.53 28.87 -14.04
CA LYS A 240 -8.19 28.32 -13.74
C LYS A 240 -7.98 26.91 -14.28
N CYS A 241 -8.87 26.46 -15.18
CA CYS A 241 -8.76 25.15 -15.81
C CYS A 241 -7.76 25.17 -16.98
N ASN A 242 -7.11 24.04 -17.23
CA ASN A 242 -6.31 23.84 -18.43
C ASN A 242 -7.20 23.65 -19.68
N SER A 243 -6.60 23.69 -20.87
CA SER A 243 -7.30 23.54 -22.15
C SER A 243 -7.97 22.17 -22.32
N SER A 244 -7.50 21.14 -21.62
CA SER A 244 -8.06 19.78 -21.64
C SER A 244 -9.16 19.55 -20.60
N CYS A 245 -9.67 20.61 -19.98
CA CYS A 245 -10.71 20.51 -18.98
C CYS A 245 -12.06 20.19 -19.62
N ASP A 246 -12.63 19.03 -19.27
CA ASP A 246 -14.01 18.71 -19.62
C ASP A 246 -14.97 19.58 -18.81
N LYS A 247 -15.47 20.64 -19.45
CA LYS A 247 -16.45 21.57 -18.87
C LYS A 247 -17.80 20.90 -18.57
N ASN A 248 -18.03 19.71 -19.09
CA ASN A 248 -19.25 18.92 -18.88
C ASN A 248 -19.11 17.89 -17.75
N LEU A 249 -17.98 17.84 -17.03
CA LEU A 249 -17.81 17.07 -15.81
C LEU A 249 -18.56 17.72 -14.64
N SER A 250 -19.84 17.98 -14.85
CA SER A 250 -20.76 18.51 -13.87
C SER A 250 -21.09 17.44 -12.82
N LEU A 251 -21.62 17.89 -11.68
CA LEU A 251 -22.20 17.04 -10.63
C LEU A 251 -23.08 15.89 -11.18
N GLN A 252 -23.80 16.11 -12.29
CA GLN A 252 -24.67 15.12 -12.91
C GLN A 252 -23.90 14.01 -13.64
N THR A 253 -22.80 14.32 -14.31
CA THR A 253 -21.98 13.35 -15.05
C THR A 253 -21.18 12.45 -14.11
N MET A 254 -20.74 12.98 -12.95
CA MET A 254 -20.02 12.19 -11.94
C MET A 254 -20.93 11.29 -11.10
N MET A 255 -22.21 11.65 -10.91
CA MET A 255 -23.18 10.81 -10.19
C MET A 255 -23.61 9.56 -10.99
N PHE A 256 -23.57 9.60 -12.32
CA PHE A 256 -23.90 8.46 -13.19
C PHE A 256 -22.82 7.38 -13.27
N LEU A 257 -21.62 7.65 -12.73
CA LEU A 257 -20.48 6.73 -12.67
C LEU A 257 -20.28 6.11 -11.27
N MET A 258 -21.25 6.30 -10.35
CA MET A 258 -21.38 5.56 -9.08
C MET A 258 -22.04 4.20 -9.31
#